data_AF-A0A3M5KWW5-F1
#
_entry.id   AF-A0A3M5KWW5-F1
#
_cell.length_a   1.000
_cell.length_b   1.000
_cell.length_c   1.000
_cell.angle_alpha   90.00
_cell.angle_beta   90.00
_cell.angle_gamma   90.00
#
_symmetry.space_group_name_H-M   'P 1'
#
loop_
_entity.id
_entity.type
_entity.pdbx_description
1 polymer ?
#
loop_
_entity_poly.entity_id
_entity_poly.type
_entity_poly.pdbx_seq_one_letter_code
_entity_poly.pdbx_strand_id
1 'polypeptide(L)'
;MSSILEKVLAAAWTDLFHERTLERGRDYARQKRIVLEDSSPQIIRTACRGSGLEIYTQTLLFKDPDRYKNYLTCKCTCPVRNDCKHCVAALLFLQDPHNRPLLQAALASHQQEMEKPVEQKPRLPERLIDDLQPRPRLILASIEFSAYEPRNGRMQRHIQHRAALAFAYGKHYAVGTTNVSILVSSLGSDLVNQKSDIIEHTDTETLRIRRQGERERQLRQELADLGFKVATRQSKALPDSAGDMYELPNDKAWLHFVLDDLPRLREQGWEIDIQEEFGFDVTPVEDWYAVIDEENERDWFDLELGIIVNGERLSLLPILINLIRSHPELMSPSAVAKRGDEEQLLVQLNHFTQSGGSPVQIALPYGRLKPVLATLG
;
A
#
# COMPACT_ATOMS: atom_id res chain seq x y z
N MET A 1 -5.45 1.55 -44.51
CA MET A 1 -6.33 1.49 -43.33
C MET A 1 -5.85 2.57 -42.37
N SER A 2 -6.74 3.48 -41.93
CA SER A 2 -6.36 4.52 -40.98
C SER A 2 -5.91 3.88 -39.66
N SER A 3 -4.83 4.38 -39.07
CA SER A 3 -4.30 3.81 -37.83
C SER A 3 -5.34 3.96 -36.70
N ILE A 4 -5.29 3.09 -35.67
CA ILE A 4 -6.20 3.19 -34.51
C ILE A 4 -6.11 4.59 -33.90
N LEU A 5 -4.90 5.15 -33.82
CA LEU A 5 -4.65 6.52 -33.37
C LEU A 5 -5.45 7.56 -34.20
N GLU A 6 -5.37 7.50 -35.53
CA GLU A 6 -6.09 8.42 -36.40
C GLU A 6 -7.60 8.31 -36.24
N LYS A 7 -8.14 7.07 -36.13
CA LYS A 7 -9.56 6.86 -35.84
C LYS A 7 -9.99 7.49 -34.52
N VAL A 8 -9.19 7.33 -33.47
CA VAL A 8 -9.48 7.91 -32.15
C VAL A 8 -9.38 9.44 -32.18
N LEU A 9 -8.38 10.01 -32.85
CA LEU A 9 -8.23 11.46 -32.98
C LEU A 9 -9.29 12.10 -33.87
N ALA A 10 -9.88 11.35 -34.81
CA ALA A 10 -11.03 11.76 -35.62
C ALA A 10 -12.37 11.61 -34.90
N ALA A 11 -12.45 10.79 -33.84
CA ALA A 11 -13.63 10.65 -33.01
C ALA A 11 -13.84 11.89 -32.11
N ALA A 12 -15.05 12.04 -31.57
CA ALA A 12 -15.41 13.11 -30.64
C ALA A 12 -14.83 12.90 -29.22
N TRP A 13 -13.51 12.67 -29.13
CA TRP A 13 -12.82 12.42 -27.86
C TRP A 13 -12.92 13.60 -26.88
N THR A 14 -13.19 14.81 -27.38
CA THR A 14 -13.43 16.00 -26.53
C THR A 14 -14.62 15.84 -25.60
N ASP A 15 -15.63 15.05 -26.00
CA ASP A 15 -16.84 14.81 -25.21
C ASP A 15 -16.56 13.97 -23.96
N LEU A 16 -15.37 13.35 -23.88
CA LEU A 16 -14.90 12.59 -22.73
C LEU A 16 -14.39 13.50 -21.59
N PHE A 17 -14.28 14.82 -21.81
CA PHE A 17 -13.70 15.76 -20.85
C PHE A 17 -14.66 16.92 -20.53
N HIS A 18 -14.62 17.39 -19.28
CA HIS A 18 -15.32 18.62 -18.90
C HIS A 18 -14.73 19.86 -19.59
N GLU A 19 -15.58 20.84 -19.91
CA GLU A 19 -15.21 22.06 -20.65
C GLU A 19 -14.06 22.84 -20.03
N ARG A 20 -14.07 23.04 -18.71
CA ARG A 20 -12.97 23.71 -17.97
C ARG A 20 -11.64 22.96 -18.05
N THR A 21 -11.68 21.62 -18.17
CA THR A 21 -10.48 20.80 -18.36
C THR A 21 -9.93 20.99 -19.77
N LEU A 22 -10.83 21.02 -20.77
CA LEU A 22 -10.46 21.26 -22.17
C LEU A 22 -9.76 22.61 -22.36
N GLU A 23 -10.31 23.68 -21.78
CA GLU A 23 -9.74 25.03 -21.84
C GLU A 23 -8.30 25.06 -21.28
N ARG A 24 -8.11 24.55 -20.06
CA ARG A 24 -6.78 24.49 -19.42
C ARG A 24 -5.80 23.59 -20.19
N GLY A 25 -6.30 22.52 -20.81
CA GLY A 25 -5.50 21.63 -21.64
C GLY A 25 -5.01 22.31 -22.92
N ARG A 26 -5.87 23.11 -23.57
CA ARG A 26 -5.50 23.93 -24.74
C ARG A 26 -4.38 24.90 -24.41
N ASP A 27 -4.43 25.54 -23.25
CA ASP A 27 -3.36 26.45 -22.81
C ASP A 27 -2.02 25.75 -22.65
N TYR A 28 -2.03 24.52 -22.12
CA TYR A 28 -0.82 23.73 -21.95
C TYR A 28 -0.24 23.27 -23.29
N ALA A 29 -1.10 22.88 -24.24
CA ALA A 29 -0.70 22.53 -25.60
C ALA A 29 -0.10 23.74 -26.34
N ARG A 30 -0.74 24.92 -26.26
CA ARG A 30 -0.23 26.18 -26.86
C ARG A 30 1.16 26.56 -26.35
N GLN A 31 1.43 26.29 -25.07
CA GLN A 31 2.71 26.55 -24.45
C GLN A 31 3.77 25.49 -24.77
N LYS A 32 3.48 24.52 -25.65
CA LYS A 32 4.39 23.46 -26.11
C LYS A 32 5.05 22.70 -24.96
N ARG A 33 4.26 22.39 -23.93
CA ARG A 33 4.73 21.74 -22.69
C ARG A 33 4.81 20.22 -22.77
N ILE A 34 4.39 19.64 -23.91
CA ILE A 34 4.33 18.20 -24.14
C ILE A 34 5.57 17.74 -24.89
N VAL A 35 6.17 16.65 -24.43
CA VAL A 35 7.26 15.93 -25.09
C VAL A 35 6.80 14.49 -25.28
N LEU A 36 7.03 13.94 -26.47
CA LEU A 36 6.80 12.51 -26.74
C LEU A 36 7.96 11.73 -26.11
N GLU A 37 7.65 10.76 -25.23
CA GLU A 37 8.66 9.88 -24.64
C GLU A 37 8.74 8.55 -25.39
N ASP A 38 7.58 7.97 -25.68
CA ASP A 38 7.48 6.65 -26.31
C ASP A 38 6.18 6.55 -27.13
N SER A 39 6.22 5.80 -28.23
CA SER A 39 5.07 5.67 -29.14
C SER A 39 4.96 4.31 -29.79
N SER A 40 3.88 3.61 -29.48
CA SER A 40 3.43 2.43 -30.21
C SER A 40 2.06 2.69 -30.86
N PRO A 41 1.59 1.83 -31.78
CA PRO A 41 0.30 2.02 -32.45
C PRO A 41 -0.93 2.08 -31.52
N GLN A 42 -0.82 1.54 -30.30
CA GLN A 42 -1.93 1.41 -29.35
C GLN A 42 -1.65 2.13 -28.02
N ILE A 43 -0.38 2.38 -27.69
CA ILE A 43 0.02 3.05 -26.44
C ILE A 43 0.99 4.17 -26.79
N ILE A 44 0.69 5.38 -26.34
CA ILE A 44 1.59 6.54 -26.45
C ILE A 44 1.88 7.08 -25.07
N ARG A 45 3.15 7.39 -24.81
CA ARG A 45 3.60 7.99 -23.56
C ARG A 45 4.16 9.39 -23.83
N THR A 46 3.69 10.36 -23.06
CA THR A 46 4.14 11.75 -23.15
C THR A 46 4.50 12.32 -21.79
N ALA A 47 5.43 13.26 -21.74
CA ALA A 47 5.72 14.07 -20.57
C ALA A 47 5.14 15.47 -20.73
N CYS A 48 4.60 16.04 -19.65
CA CYS A 48 4.01 17.36 -19.60
C CYS A 48 4.59 18.18 -18.44
N ARG A 49 5.12 19.36 -18.73
CA ARG A 49 5.56 20.30 -17.69
C ARG A 49 4.37 21.02 -17.02
N GLY A 50 4.18 20.77 -15.73
CA GLY A 50 3.17 21.37 -14.86
C GLY A 50 3.36 22.88 -14.63
N SER A 51 2.40 23.51 -13.94
CA SER A 51 2.49 24.93 -13.58
C SER A 51 3.58 25.22 -12.55
N GLY A 52 3.87 24.27 -11.67
CA GLY A 52 4.93 24.37 -10.65
C GLY A 52 6.25 23.74 -11.08
N LEU A 53 6.55 23.69 -12.39
CA LEU A 53 7.75 23.06 -12.99
C LEU A 53 7.84 21.52 -12.86
N GLU A 54 7.04 20.89 -12.00
CA GLU A 54 6.90 19.43 -11.93
C GLU A 54 6.57 18.80 -13.29
N ILE A 55 7.18 17.65 -13.59
CA ILE A 55 6.93 16.90 -14.83
C ILE A 55 5.95 15.78 -14.54
N TYR A 56 4.82 15.78 -15.25
CA TYR A 56 3.85 14.71 -15.19
C TYR A 56 3.90 13.87 -16.46
N THR A 57 3.86 12.56 -16.33
CA THR A 57 3.81 11.65 -17.47
C THR A 57 2.36 11.24 -17.72
N GLN A 58 2.00 11.09 -19.00
CA GLN A 58 0.72 10.57 -19.46
C GLN A 58 0.95 9.29 -20.25
N THR A 59 0.09 8.30 -20.03
CA THR A 59 0.00 7.07 -20.82
C THR A 59 -1.37 7.01 -21.45
N LEU A 60 -1.41 7.11 -22.77
CA LEU A 60 -2.61 7.07 -23.59
C LEU A 60 -2.73 5.70 -24.24
N LEU A 61 -3.84 5.01 -23.97
CA LEU A 61 -4.21 3.74 -24.57
C LEU A 61 -5.35 3.97 -25.57
N PHE A 62 -5.15 3.52 -26.80
CA PHE A 62 -6.08 3.64 -27.91
C PHE A 62 -6.63 2.26 -28.30
N LYS A 63 -7.94 2.18 -28.47
CA LYS A 63 -8.63 1.01 -29.04
C LYS A 63 -9.49 1.46 -30.21
N ASP A 64 -9.89 0.52 -31.06
CA ASP A 64 -10.72 0.83 -32.22
C ASP A 64 -12.10 1.39 -31.77
N PRO A 65 -12.45 2.65 -32.08
CA PRO A 65 -13.74 3.23 -31.70
C PRO A 65 -14.94 2.53 -32.31
N ASP A 66 -14.76 1.83 -33.44
CA ASP A 66 -15.82 1.05 -34.08
C ASP A 66 -16.16 -0.22 -33.27
N ARG A 67 -15.26 -0.66 -32.38
CA ARG A 67 -15.40 -1.90 -31.60
C ARG A 67 -15.60 -1.67 -30.10
N TYR A 68 -15.10 -0.57 -29.55
CA TYR A 68 -15.06 -0.33 -28.10
C TYR A 68 -15.62 1.04 -27.73
N LYS A 69 -16.56 1.08 -26.77
CA LYS A 69 -17.07 2.35 -26.22
C LYS A 69 -16.01 3.14 -25.44
N ASN A 70 -15.10 2.44 -24.75
CA ASN A 70 -13.95 3.01 -24.05
C ASN A 70 -12.70 3.02 -24.94
N TYR A 71 -12.82 3.63 -26.12
CA TYR A 71 -11.78 3.63 -27.14
C TYR A 71 -10.54 4.45 -26.78
N LEU A 72 -10.65 5.31 -25.78
CA LEU A 72 -9.56 6.14 -25.27
C LEU A 72 -9.47 6.01 -23.75
N THR A 73 -8.26 5.79 -23.24
CA THR A 73 -7.97 5.89 -21.81
C THR A 73 -6.68 6.67 -21.64
N CYS A 74 -6.70 7.73 -20.84
CA CYS A 74 -5.49 8.47 -20.48
C CYS A 74 -5.28 8.45 -18.97
N LYS A 75 -4.13 7.92 -18.55
CA LYS A 75 -3.66 7.97 -17.16
C LYS A 75 -2.52 8.97 -17.05
N CYS A 76 -2.50 9.78 -16.00
CA CYS A 76 -1.45 10.75 -15.73
C CYS A 76 -0.92 10.62 -14.30
N THR A 77 0.36 10.93 -14.08
CA THR A 77 0.99 10.94 -12.74
C THR A 77 0.62 12.17 -11.89
N CYS A 78 -0.22 13.08 -12.39
CA CYS A 78 -0.66 14.24 -11.64
C CYS A 78 -1.71 13.89 -10.57
N PRO A 79 -1.97 14.76 -9.57
CA PRO A 79 -2.93 14.49 -8.50
C PRO A 79 -4.36 14.16 -8.97
N VAL A 80 -4.75 14.61 -10.17
CA VAL A 80 -6.08 14.36 -10.77
C VAL A 80 -6.16 12.97 -11.44
N ARG A 81 -5.01 12.41 -11.85
CA ARG A 81 -4.84 11.11 -12.52
C ARG A 81 -5.47 10.98 -13.90
N ASN A 82 -6.79 10.87 -13.99
CA ASN A 82 -7.51 10.70 -15.26
C ASN A 82 -8.24 11.99 -15.64
N ASP A 83 -8.64 12.12 -16.91
CA ASP A 83 -9.45 13.23 -17.41
C ASP A 83 -8.89 14.62 -17.04
N CYS A 84 -7.57 14.70 -16.92
CA CYS A 84 -6.87 15.90 -16.49
C CYS A 84 -6.48 16.77 -17.70
N LYS A 85 -6.17 18.04 -17.43
CA LYS A 85 -5.70 18.98 -18.47
C LYS A 85 -4.44 18.49 -19.20
N HIS A 86 -3.60 17.67 -18.56
CA HIS A 86 -2.40 17.11 -19.19
C HIS A 86 -2.76 16.04 -20.23
N CYS A 87 -3.80 15.23 -19.99
CA CYS A 87 -4.33 14.29 -20.96
C CYS A 87 -4.89 15.00 -22.19
N VAL A 88 -5.64 16.09 -21.98
CA VAL A 88 -6.12 16.93 -23.08
C VAL A 88 -4.94 17.53 -23.86
N ALA A 89 -3.95 18.08 -23.15
CA ALA A 89 -2.77 18.68 -23.80
C ALA A 89 -1.99 17.65 -24.63
N ALA A 90 -1.85 16.41 -24.14
CA ALA A 90 -1.25 15.31 -24.88
C ALA A 90 -2.05 14.95 -26.14
N LEU A 91 -3.38 14.81 -26.05
CA LEU A 91 -4.23 14.54 -27.22
C LEU A 91 -4.16 15.65 -28.28
N LEU A 92 -4.15 16.91 -27.83
CA LEU A 92 -3.97 18.06 -28.73
C LEU A 92 -2.58 18.07 -29.38
N PHE A 93 -1.54 17.70 -28.63
CA PHE A 93 -0.19 17.53 -29.19
C PHE A 93 -0.16 16.46 -30.29
N LEU A 94 -0.86 15.33 -30.09
CA LEU A 94 -0.96 14.25 -31.10
C LEU A 94 -1.81 14.65 -32.32
N GLN A 95 -2.82 15.51 -32.12
CA GLN A 95 -3.68 16.00 -33.20
C GLN A 95 -3.04 17.14 -34.00
N ASP A 96 -2.05 17.85 -33.45
CA ASP A 96 -1.37 18.97 -34.11
C ASP A 96 -0.61 18.48 -35.37
N PRO A 97 -0.94 19.00 -36.57
CA PRO A 97 -0.26 18.64 -37.81
C PRO A 97 1.25 18.87 -37.78
N HIS A 98 1.75 19.84 -37.00
CA HIS A 98 3.20 20.11 -36.90
C HIS A 98 3.97 18.99 -36.22
N ASN A 99 3.32 18.21 -35.35
CA ASN A 99 3.96 17.09 -34.66
C ASN A 99 3.82 15.78 -35.44
N ARG A 100 3.01 15.74 -36.50
CA ARG A 100 2.78 14.54 -37.31
C ARG A 100 4.07 13.90 -37.84
N PRO A 101 5.07 14.65 -38.36
CA PRO A 101 6.33 14.05 -38.79
C PRO A 101 7.11 13.38 -37.65
N LEU A 102 7.09 13.99 -36.45
CA LEU A 102 7.71 13.44 -35.25
C LEU A 102 7.01 12.13 -34.85
N LEU A 103 5.67 12.12 -34.81
CA LEU A 103 4.89 10.92 -34.51
C LEU A 103 5.13 9.81 -35.54
N GLN A 104 5.16 10.14 -36.83
CA GLN A 104 5.41 9.16 -37.90
C GLN A 104 6.82 8.57 -37.80
N ALA A 105 7.83 9.40 -37.54
CA ALA A 105 9.19 8.92 -37.32
C ALA A 105 9.27 8.01 -36.08
N ALA A 106 8.64 8.38 -34.98
CA ALA A 106 8.65 7.59 -33.75
C ALA A 106 7.89 6.25 -33.91
N LEU A 107 6.74 6.26 -34.57
CA LEU A 107 5.98 5.04 -34.89
C LEU A 107 6.72 4.15 -35.89
N ALA A 108 7.38 4.72 -36.90
CA ALA A 108 8.17 3.98 -37.88
C ALA A 108 9.41 3.34 -37.24
N SER A 109 10.10 4.04 -36.34
CA SER A 109 11.22 3.49 -35.56
C SER A 109 10.78 2.30 -34.70
N HIS A 110 9.62 2.41 -34.02
CA HIS A 110 9.03 1.29 -33.28
C HIS A 110 8.70 0.11 -34.20
N GLN A 111 8.13 0.38 -35.37
CA GLN A 111 7.78 -0.64 -36.35
C GLN A 111 9.04 -1.35 -36.90
N GLN A 112 10.13 -0.61 -37.15
CA GLN A 112 11.43 -1.15 -37.53
C GLN A 112 12.08 -1.95 -36.40
N GLU A 113 11.95 -1.54 -35.14
CA GLU A 113 12.39 -2.33 -33.99
C GLU A 113 11.59 -3.62 -33.83
N MET A 114 10.29 -3.61 -34.13
CA MET A 114 9.45 -4.82 -34.15
C MET A 114 9.72 -5.73 -35.36
N GLU A 115 10.08 -5.14 -36.52
CA GLU A 115 10.38 -5.86 -37.76
C GLU A 115 11.80 -6.41 -37.83
N LYS A 116 12.73 -5.92 -36.98
CA LYS A 116 13.95 -6.67 -36.69
C LYS A 116 13.51 -8.07 -36.32
N PRO A 117 14.03 -9.13 -37.00
CA PRO A 117 13.72 -10.49 -36.61
C PRO A 117 14.04 -10.59 -35.12
N VAL A 118 13.01 -10.73 -34.29
CA VAL A 118 13.21 -11.17 -32.93
C VAL A 118 13.87 -12.52 -33.12
N GLU A 119 15.19 -12.58 -32.91
CA GLU A 119 15.92 -13.84 -32.90
C GLU A 119 15.09 -14.74 -32.00
N GLN A 120 14.48 -15.76 -32.62
CA GLN A 120 13.66 -16.68 -31.87
C GLN A 120 14.62 -17.31 -30.89
N LYS A 121 14.53 -16.89 -29.62
CA LYS A 121 15.31 -17.51 -28.55
C LYS A 121 15.13 -19.00 -28.76
N PRO A 122 16.21 -19.78 -28.85
CA PRO A 122 16.11 -21.22 -29.07
C PRO A 122 15.09 -21.74 -28.07
N ARG A 123 14.15 -22.58 -28.53
CA ARG A 123 13.14 -23.19 -27.65
C ARG A 123 13.88 -24.10 -26.69
N LEU A 124 14.34 -23.51 -25.58
CA LEU A 124 14.95 -24.24 -24.50
C LEU A 124 13.90 -25.22 -23.96
N PRO A 125 14.30 -26.44 -23.55
CA PRO A 125 13.37 -27.39 -22.95
C PRO A 125 12.62 -26.73 -21.79
N GLU A 126 11.30 -26.95 -21.74
CA GLU A 126 10.46 -26.48 -20.64
C GLU A 126 10.44 -27.52 -19.52
N ARG A 127 10.80 -27.09 -18.31
CA ARG A 127 10.70 -27.90 -17.10
C ARG A 127 9.60 -27.34 -16.20
N LEU A 128 8.59 -28.16 -15.94
CA LEU A 128 7.52 -27.87 -15.00
C LEU A 128 7.98 -28.16 -13.57
N ILE A 129 7.77 -27.21 -12.66
CA ILE A 129 7.93 -27.37 -11.21
C ILE A 129 6.55 -27.17 -10.59
N ASP A 130 5.94 -28.21 -10.06
CA ASP A 130 4.56 -28.19 -9.53
C ASP A 130 4.42 -28.70 -8.09
N ASP A 131 5.54 -28.94 -7.42
CA ASP A 131 5.64 -29.37 -6.03
C ASP A 131 6.02 -28.22 -5.06
N LEU A 132 6.49 -27.10 -5.60
CA LEU A 132 6.94 -25.95 -4.82
C LEU A 132 5.79 -25.30 -4.05
N GLN A 133 5.91 -25.27 -2.72
CA GLN A 133 4.91 -24.69 -1.83
C GLN A 133 5.10 -23.17 -1.68
N PRO A 134 4.01 -22.38 -1.67
CA PRO A 134 4.08 -20.94 -1.45
C PRO A 134 4.47 -20.65 -0.01
N ARG A 135 5.48 -19.80 0.18
CA ARG A 135 5.74 -19.17 1.48
C ARG A 135 5.07 -17.80 1.52
N PRO A 136 4.11 -17.55 2.43
CA PRO A 136 3.45 -16.26 2.51
C PRO A 136 4.43 -15.20 3.01
N ARG A 137 4.40 -14.02 2.39
CA ARG A 137 5.10 -12.81 2.84
C ARG A 137 4.10 -11.72 3.15
N LEU A 138 4.19 -11.16 4.35
CA LEU A 138 3.37 -10.05 4.80
C LEU A 138 4.25 -8.82 5.04
N ILE A 139 4.02 -7.77 4.25
CA ILE A 139 4.72 -6.48 4.39
C ILE A 139 3.79 -5.51 5.12
N LEU A 140 4.27 -4.90 6.21
CA LEU A 140 3.49 -4.00 7.06
C LEU A 140 4.06 -2.58 6.97
N ALA A 141 3.22 -1.60 6.65
CA ALA A 141 3.63 -0.21 6.56
C ALA A 141 2.55 0.76 7.00
N SER A 142 2.98 1.92 7.48
CA SER A 142 2.11 3.05 7.77
C SER A 142 2.58 4.28 7.01
N ILE A 143 1.64 5.14 6.63
CA ILE A 143 1.97 6.44 6.07
C ILE A 143 1.04 7.50 6.63
N GLU A 144 1.63 8.64 6.98
CA GLU A 144 0.89 9.84 7.30
C GLU A 144 0.66 10.66 6.03
N PHE A 145 -0.56 11.13 5.83
CA PHE A 145 -0.89 12.03 4.73
C PHE A 145 -2.00 13.01 5.10
N SER A 146 -1.94 14.20 4.52
CA SER A 146 -3.01 15.18 4.65
C SER A 146 -4.08 14.94 3.58
N ALA A 147 -5.35 14.88 3.99
CA ALA A 147 -6.49 14.82 3.08
C ALA A 147 -7.53 15.89 3.42
N TYR A 148 -8.22 16.38 2.40
CA TYR A 148 -9.28 17.35 2.56
C TYR A 148 -10.54 16.67 3.09
N GLU A 149 -11.06 17.12 4.23
CA GLU A 149 -12.32 16.60 4.78
C GLU A 149 -13.50 17.53 4.43
N PRO A 150 -14.47 17.07 3.61
CA PRO A 150 -15.55 17.93 3.12
C PRO A 150 -16.48 18.45 4.22
N ARG A 151 -16.59 17.75 5.36
CA ARG A 151 -17.51 18.11 6.45
C ARG A 151 -17.10 19.39 7.19
N ASN A 152 -15.79 19.61 7.32
CA ASN A 152 -15.24 20.77 8.05
C ASN A 152 -14.45 21.72 7.14
N GLY A 153 -14.26 21.36 5.87
CA GLY A 153 -13.57 22.19 4.87
C GLY A 153 -12.08 22.38 5.15
N ARG A 154 -11.45 21.51 5.94
CA ARG A 154 -10.04 21.63 6.34
C ARG A 154 -9.23 20.43 5.88
N MET A 155 -7.94 20.67 5.70
CA MET A 155 -6.97 19.59 5.57
C MET A 155 -6.79 18.94 6.94
N GLN A 156 -6.99 17.63 7.00
CA GLN A 156 -6.72 16.82 8.19
C GLN A 156 -5.59 15.84 7.92
N ARG A 157 -4.80 15.63 8.96
CA ARG A 157 -3.76 14.60 9.01
C ARG A 157 -4.45 13.25 9.22
N HIS A 158 -4.21 12.31 8.32
CA HIS A 158 -4.64 10.93 8.44
C HIS A 158 -3.42 10.01 8.47
N ILE A 159 -3.55 8.90 9.18
CA ILE A 159 -2.61 7.80 9.10
C ILE A 159 -3.33 6.65 8.41
N GLN A 160 -2.64 5.98 7.48
CA GLN A 160 -3.13 4.75 6.87
C GLN A 160 -2.13 3.64 7.11
N HIS A 161 -2.62 2.55 7.67
CA HIS A 161 -1.90 1.30 7.88
C HIS A 161 -2.30 0.30 6.80
N ARG A 162 -1.31 -0.41 6.24
CA ARG A 162 -1.51 -1.37 5.15
C ARG A 162 -0.68 -2.62 5.40
N ALA A 163 -1.26 -3.76 5.08
CA ALA A 163 -0.55 -5.02 4.94
C ALA A 163 -0.59 -5.44 3.47
N ALA A 164 0.53 -5.84 2.89
CA ALA A 164 0.59 -6.42 1.55
C ALA A 164 0.97 -7.91 1.65
N LEU A 165 0.16 -8.77 1.06
CA LEU A 165 0.39 -10.22 1.00
C LEU A 165 0.92 -10.63 -0.36
N ALA A 166 2.06 -11.31 -0.38
CA ALA A 166 2.60 -11.98 -1.56
C ALA A 166 2.95 -13.44 -1.24
N PHE A 167 3.11 -14.27 -2.27
CA PHE A 167 3.51 -15.67 -2.11
C PHE A 167 4.84 -15.92 -2.79
N ALA A 168 5.85 -16.28 -2.00
CA ALA A 168 7.16 -16.64 -2.51
C ALA A 168 7.17 -18.07 -3.05
N TYR A 169 7.65 -18.23 -4.28
CA TYR A 169 7.99 -19.49 -4.93
C TYR A 169 9.48 -19.45 -5.27
N GLY A 170 10.31 -19.87 -4.31
CA GLY A 170 11.75 -19.70 -4.38
C GLY A 170 12.11 -18.20 -4.30
N LYS A 171 12.69 -17.66 -5.37
CA LYS A 171 13.07 -16.23 -5.47
C LYS A 171 11.98 -15.33 -6.05
N HIS A 172 10.90 -15.92 -6.57
CA HIS A 172 9.84 -15.19 -7.25
C HIS A 172 8.68 -14.92 -6.31
N TYR A 173 8.07 -13.75 -6.43
CA TYR A 173 6.87 -13.40 -5.67
C TYR A 173 5.66 -13.35 -6.59
N ALA A 174 4.63 -14.10 -6.22
CA ALA A 174 3.34 -14.09 -6.90
C ALA A 174 2.34 -13.21 -6.12
N VAL A 175 1.64 -12.37 -6.87
CA VAL A 175 0.63 -11.43 -6.39
C VAL A 175 -0.60 -11.52 -7.30
N GLY A 176 -1.80 -11.24 -6.78
CA GLY A 176 -3.01 -11.15 -7.58
C GLY A 176 -3.58 -12.50 -8.03
N THR A 177 -4.61 -12.96 -7.35
CA THR A 177 -5.60 -13.94 -7.86
C THR A 177 -7.04 -13.57 -7.51
N THR A 178 -7.28 -12.42 -6.86
CA THR A 178 -8.62 -11.99 -6.43
C THR A 178 -9.58 -11.79 -7.61
N ASN A 179 -9.07 -11.49 -8.81
CA ASN A 179 -9.89 -11.39 -10.03
C ASN A 179 -9.99 -12.69 -10.82
N VAL A 180 -9.20 -13.72 -10.48
CA VAL A 180 -9.28 -15.03 -11.13
C VAL A 180 -10.19 -15.97 -10.35
N SER A 181 -10.38 -15.76 -9.04
CA SER A 181 -11.33 -16.53 -8.22
C SER A 181 -12.78 -16.46 -8.71
N ILE A 182 -13.19 -15.34 -9.36
CA ILE A 182 -14.51 -15.21 -10.00
C ILE A 182 -14.66 -16.17 -11.19
N LEU A 183 -13.56 -16.54 -11.85
CA LEU A 183 -13.56 -17.49 -12.97
C LEU A 183 -13.44 -18.95 -12.52
N VAL A 184 -12.87 -19.21 -11.34
CA VAL A 184 -12.72 -20.58 -10.77
C VAL A 184 -14.06 -21.28 -10.55
N SER A 185 -15.16 -20.53 -10.34
CA SER A 185 -16.50 -21.12 -10.21
C SER A 185 -17.11 -21.59 -11.54
N SER A 186 -16.53 -21.21 -12.69
CA SER A 186 -17.12 -21.43 -14.02
C SER A 186 -16.25 -22.23 -14.99
N LEU A 187 -14.92 -22.23 -14.79
CA LEU A 187 -13.94 -22.95 -15.61
C LEU A 187 -12.97 -23.61 -14.63
N GLY A 188 -12.90 -24.94 -14.62
CA GLY A 188 -12.15 -25.73 -13.63
C GLY A 188 -10.74 -25.20 -13.30
N SER A 189 -10.29 -25.49 -12.08
CA SER A 189 -9.05 -25.03 -11.42
C SER A 189 -7.80 -25.00 -12.31
N ASP A 190 -7.69 -25.94 -13.25
CA ASP A 190 -6.47 -26.18 -14.02
C ASP A 190 -6.18 -25.10 -15.08
N LEU A 191 -7.23 -24.48 -15.64
CA LEU A 191 -7.09 -23.43 -16.66
C LEU A 191 -6.70 -22.07 -16.07
N VAL A 192 -7.06 -21.84 -14.79
CA VAL A 192 -6.73 -20.64 -14.02
C VAL A 192 -5.26 -20.66 -13.60
N ASN A 193 -4.77 -21.81 -13.13
CA ASN A 193 -3.38 -21.95 -12.70
C ASN A 193 -2.40 -21.76 -13.88
N GLN A 194 -2.66 -22.34 -15.06
CA GLN A 194 -1.76 -22.24 -16.21
C GLN A 194 -1.43 -20.80 -16.66
N LYS A 195 -2.36 -19.84 -16.57
CA LYS A 195 -2.09 -18.43 -16.94
C LYS A 195 -1.40 -17.62 -15.84
N SER A 196 -1.31 -18.17 -14.63
CA SER A 196 -0.70 -17.54 -13.47
C SER A 196 0.65 -18.13 -13.07
N ASP A 197 1.06 -19.24 -13.70
CA ASP A 197 2.36 -19.87 -13.50
C ASP A 197 3.49 -18.86 -13.68
N ILE A 198 4.51 -18.99 -12.84
CA ILE A 198 5.69 -18.13 -12.90
C ILE A 198 6.63 -18.72 -13.95
N ILE A 199 7.06 -17.90 -14.91
CA ILE A 199 7.97 -18.30 -15.96
C ILE A 199 9.34 -17.68 -15.69
N GLU A 200 10.35 -18.53 -15.59
CA GLU A 200 11.75 -18.11 -15.50
C GLU A 200 12.53 -18.70 -16.68
N HIS A 201 13.22 -17.85 -17.43
CA HIS A 201 14.13 -18.29 -18.49
C HIS A 201 15.55 -18.32 -17.95
N THR A 202 16.19 -19.49 -17.98
CA THR A 202 17.62 -19.64 -17.72
C THR A 202 18.37 -19.71 -19.05
N ASP A 203 19.70 -19.84 -19.00
CA ASP A 203 20.52 -19.99 -20.20
C ASP A 203 20.26 -21.34 -20.93
N THR A 204 19.74 -22.34 -20.22
CA THR A 204 19.65 -23.74 -20.70
C THR A 204 18.23 -24.30 -20.73
N GLU A 205 17.30 -23.78 -19.93
CA GLU A 205 15.92 -24.25 -19.83
C GLU A 205 14.93 -23.10 -19.58
N THR A 206 13.65 -23.35 -19.81
CA THR A 206 12.57 -22.48 -19.29
C THR A 206 11.90 -23.20 -18.14
N LEU A 207 11.96 -22.62 -16.94
CA LEU A 207 11.25 -23.09 -15.77
C LEU A 207 9.83 -22.53 -15.78
N ARG A 208 8.86 -23.44 -15.68
CA ARG A 208 7.47 -23.08 -15.43
C ARG A 208 7.10 -23.54 -14.04
N ILE A 209 6.94 -22.61 -13.11
CA ILE A 209 6.59 -22.89 -11.73
C ILE A 209 5.07 -22.77 -11.58
N ARG A 210 4.42 -23.89 -11.28
CA ARG A 210 2.99 -23.94 -11.04
C ARG A 210 2.64 -23.43 -9.66
N ARG A 211 1.74 -22.45 -9.63
CA ARG A 211 1.23 -21.90 -8.37
C ARG A 211 0.26 -22.87 -7.69
N GLN A 212 0.34 -22.95 -6.37
CA GLN A 212 -0.54 -23.74 -5.50
C GLN A 212 -1.76 -22.92 -5.09
N GLY A 213 -2.68 -22.68 -6.03
CA GLY A 213 -3.85 -21.79 -5.81
C GLY A 213 -4.69 -22.12 -4.56
N GLU A 214 -4.95 -23.39 -4.28
CA GLU A 214 -5.70 -23.81 -3.08
C GLU A 214 -4.94 -23.47 -1.78
N ARG A 215 -3.61 -23.67 -1.76
CA ARG A 215 -2.79 -23.32 -0.59
C ARG A 215 -2.75 -21.81 -0.38
N GLU A 216 -2.59 -21.03 -1.46
CA GLU A 216 -2.65 -19.57 -1.39
C GLU A 216 -4.03 -19.07 -0.91
N ARG A 217 -5.12 -19.79 -1.24
CA ARG A 217 -6.47 -19.47 -0.76
C ARG A 217 -6.60 -19.71 0.74
N GLN A 218 -6.09 -20.82 1.24
CA GLN A 218 -6.09 -21.14 2.67
C GLN A 218 -5.30 -20.09 3.47
N LEU A 219 -4.12 -19.68 2.99
CA LEU A 219 -3.30 -18.64 3.63
C LEU A 219 -3.99 -17.27 3.63
N ARG A 220 -4.76 -16.92 2.59
CA ARG A 220 -5.61 -15.72 2.61
C ARG A 220 -6.74 -15.83 3.62
N GLN A 221 -7.34 -17.02 3.77
CA GLN A 221 -8.39 -17.25 4.76
C GLN A 221 -7.83 -17.11 6.18
N GLU A 222 -6.63 -17.61 6.44
CA GLU A 222 -5.95 -17.45 7.72
C GLU A 222 -5.79 -15.96 8.11
N LEU A 223 -5.36 -15.09 7.18
CA LEU A 223 -5.36 -13.64 7.43
C LEU A 223 -6.76 -13.06 7.65
N ALA A 224 -7.75 -13.53 6.89
CA ALA A 224 -9.12 -13.05 7.04
C ALA A 224 -9.70 -13.40 8.43
N ASP A 225 -9.35 -14.58 8.96
CA ASP A 225 -9.75 -15.04 10.29
C ASP A 225 -9.08 -14.20 11.40
N LEU A 226 -7.89 -13.64 11.14
CA LEU A 226 -7.24 -12.62 11.98
C LEU A 226 -7.86 -11.22 11.84
N GLY A 227 -8.94 -11.08 11.06
CA GLY A 227 -9.71 -9.84 10.92
C GLY A 227 -9.28 -8.95 9.76
N PHE A 228 -8.28 -9.34 8.96
CA PHE A 228 -7.87 -8.57 7.79
C PHE A 228 -8.96 -8.55 6.73
N LYS A 229 -9.15 -7.37 6.13
CA LYS A 229 -10.07 -7.16 5.01
C LYS A 229 -9.31 -6.63 3.82
N VAL A 230 -9.76 -7.00 2.62
CA VAL A 230 -9.18 -6.48 1.38
C VAL A 230 -9.35 -4.96 1.32
N ALA A 231 -8.24 -4.28 1.07
CA ALA A 231 -8.18 -2.86 0.86
C ALA A 231 -8.86 -2.47 -0.46
N THR A 232 -9.98 -1.74 -0.37
CA THR A 232 -10.67 -1.23 -1.57
C THR A 232 -10.06 0.05 -2.14
N ARG A 233 -9.33 0.80 -1.29
CA ARG A 233 -8.67 2.05 -1.67
C ARG A 233 -7.21 1.78 -1.99
N GLN A 234 -6.67 2.50 -2.97
CA GLN A 234 -5.26 2.44 -3.30
C GLN A 234 -4.42 2.72 -2.04
N SER A 235 -3.44 1.86 -1.81
CA SER A 235 -2.47 2.02 -0.75
C SER A 235 -1.60 3.25 -1.04
N LYS A 236 -1.45 4.11 -0.04
CA LYS A 236 -0.42 5.15 -0.04
C LYS A 236 0.87 4.68 0.64
N ALA A 237 0.77 3.65 1.49
CA ALA A 237 1.87 3.17 2.31
C ALA A 237 2.76 2.13 1.60
N LEU A 238 2.20 1.40 0.62
CA LEU A 238 2.88 0.33 -0.11
C LEU A 238 2.57 0.41 -1.61
N PRO A 239 3.53 0.11 -2.50
CA PRO A 239 3.29 0.04 -3.93
C PRO A 239 2.46 -1.18 -4.30
N ASP A 240 1.73 -1.13 -5.43
CA ASP A 240 0.90 -2.26 -5.91
C ASP A 240 1.72 -3.54 -6.16
N SER A 241 3.04 -3.42 -6.40
CA SER A 241 3.96 -4.55 -6.55
C SER A 241 4.27 -5.30 -5.25
N ALA A 242 3.95 -4.72 -4.09
CA ALA A 242 4.25 -5.32 -2.79
C ALA A 242 3.36 -6.53 -2.47
N GLY A 243 2.14 -6.59 -3.02
CA GLY A 243 1.21 -7.68 -2.73
C GLY A 243 -0.26 -7.29 -2.84
N ASP A 244 -1.13 -8.26 -2.55
CA ASP A 244 -2.55 -8.03 -2.34
C ASP A 244 -2.73 -7.19 -1.06
N MET A 245 -3.44 -6.07 -1.16
CA MET A 245 -3.53 -5.09 -0.07
C MET A 245 -4.65 -5.44 0.92
N TYR A 246 -4.34 -5.37 2.21
CA TYR A 246 -5.25 -5.59 3.32
C TYR A 246 -5.20 -4.44 4.35
N GLU A 247 -6.26 -4.35 5.15
CA GLU A 247 -6.39 -3.47 6.30
C GLU A 247 -7.10 -4.16 7.47
N LEU A 248 -6.76 -3.73 8.68
CA LEU A 248 -7.53 -3.99 9.89
C LEU A 248 -8.44 -2.78 10.21
N PRO A 249 -9.55 -2.99 10.94
CA PRO A 249 -10.62 -1.99 11.07
C PRO A 249 -10.24 -0.73 11.85
N ASN A 250 -9.25 -0.81 12.74
CA ASN A 250 -8.78 0.29 13.59
C ASN A 250 -7.43 -0.04 14.23
N ASP A 251 -6.82 0.95 14.88
CA ASP A 251 -5.50 0.85 15.51
C ASP A 251 -5.45 -0.20 16.63
N LYS A 252 -6.58 -0.41 17.34
CA LYS A 252 -6.68 -1.47 18.36
C LYS A 252 -6.50 -2.86 17.74
N ALA A 253 -7.12 -3.11 16.58
CA ALA A 253 -6.97 -4.39 15.87
C ALA A 253 -5.54 -4.58 15.35
N TRP A 254 -4.92 -3.52 14.83
CA TRP A 254 -3.50 -3.56 14.43
C TRP A 254 -2.57 -3.89 15.59
N LEU A 255 -2.80 -3.26 16.75
CA LEU A 255 -1.99 -3.50 17.94
C LEU A 255 -2.11 -4.93 18.46
N HIS A 256 -3.34 -5.45 18.57
CA HIS A 256 -3.57 -6.86 18.92
C HIS A 256 -2.85 -7.79 17.94
N PHE A 257 -3.01 -7.55 16.63
CA PHE A 257 -2.34 -8.36 15.62
C PHE A 257 -0.81 -8.39 15.80
N VAL A 258 -0.17 -7.24 16.03
CA VAL A 258 1.28 -7.16 16.19
C VAL A 258 1.78 -7.86 17.45
N LEU A 259 1.04 -7.75 18.56
CA LEU A 259 1.44 -8.31 19.84
C LEU A 259 1.16 -9.82 19.94
N ASP A 260 -0.01 -10.26 19.48
CA ASP A 260 -0.52 -11.60 19.77
C ASP A 260 -0.42 -12.56 18.58
N ASP A 261 -0.75 -12.09 17.37
CA ASP A 261 -0.90 -12.95 16.19
C ASP A 261 0.37 -13.01 15.34
N LEU A 262 1.06 -11.88 15.18
CA LEU A 262 2.25 -11.75 14.35
C LEU A 262 3.43 -12.64 14.80
N PRO A 263 3.71 -12.83 16.11
CA PRO A 263 4.70 -13.81 16.56
C PRO A 263 4.34 -15.23 16.14
N ARG A 264 3.06 -15.62 16.22
CA ARG A 264 2.58 -16.96 15.81
C ARG A 264 2.75 -17.18 14.31
N LEU A 265 2.45 -16.16 13.49
CA LEU A 265 2.68 -16.24 12.04
C LEU A 265 4.16 -16.46 11.72
N ARG A 266 5.08 -15.79 12.42
CA ARG A 266 6.54 -16.01 12.24
C ARG A 266 6.92 -17.47 12.54
N GLU A 267 6.41 -18.03 13.63
CA GLU A 267 6.64 -19.45 14.00
C GLU A 267 6.08 -20.43 12.96
N GLN A 268 4.97 -20.08 12.31
CA GLN A 268 4.39 -20.85 11.21
C GLN A 268 5.15 -20.71 9.87
N GLY A 269 6.24 -19.94 9.85
CA GLY A 269 7.10 -19.78 8.67
C GLY A 269 6.67 -18.67 7.71
N TRP A 270 5.83 -17.74 8.16
CA TRP A 270 5.53 -16.52 7.40
C TRP A 270 6.76 -15.61 7.33
N GLU A 271 7.01 -15.07 6.15
CA GLU A 271 8.02 -14.02 5.97
C GLU A 271 7.37 -12.67 6.34
N ILE A 272 7.82 -12.07 7.44
CA ILE A 272 7.28 -10.79 7.92
C ILE A 272 8.30 -9.69 7.66
N ASP A 273 7.87 -8.67 6.93
CA ASP A 273 8.65 -7.48 6.59
C ASP A 273 7.93 -6.25 7.16
N ILE A 274 8.56 -5.58 8.13
CA ILE A 274 8.01 -4.39 8.78
C ILE A 274 8.81 -3.19 8.28
N GLN A 275 8.13 -2.26 7.60
CA GLN A 275 8.74 -1.02 7.14
C GLN A 275 9.04 -0.09 8.32
N GLU A 276 10.08 0.72 8.21
CA GLU A 276 10.58 1.59 9.27
C GLU A 276 9.52 2.56 9.81
N GLU A 277 8.63 3.05 8.93
CA GLU A 277 7.56 3.99 9.32
C GLU A 277 6.30 3.29 9.86
N PHE A 278 6.33 1.98 10.12
CA PHE A 278 5.16 1.27 10.64
C PHE A 278 4.82 1.69 12.07
N GLY A 279 3.64 2.27 12.28
CA GLY A 279 3.24 2.92 13.54
C GLY A 279 2.93 2.00 14.73
N PHE A 280 3.19 0.70 14.63
CA PHE A 280 2.97 -0.28 15.69
C PHE A 280 4.25 -1.03 16.05
N ASP A 281 5.42 -0.41 15.88
CA ASP A 281 6.66 -0.92 16.45
C ASP A 281 6.60 -0.76 17.98
N VAL A 282 6.11 -1.79 18.66
CA VAL A 282 5.83 -1.79 20.09
C VAL A 282 6.86 -2.66 20.79
N THR A 283 7.58 -2.07 21.73
CA THR A 283 8.42 -2.82 22.65
C THR A 283 7.54 -3.47 23.72
N PRO A 284 7.65 -4.79 23.93
CA PRO A 284 6.85 -5.49 24.92
C PRO A 284 7.17 -5.01 26.34
N VAL A 285 6.16 -4.94 27.18
CA VAL A 285 6.34 -4.78 28.63
C VAL A 285 6.62 -6.16 29.22
N GLU A 286 7.82 -6.35 29.74
CA GLU A 286 8.31 -7.64 30.23
C GLU A 286 7.65 -8.02 31.55
N ASP A 287 7.56 -7.07 32.48
CA ASP A 287 6.95 -7.29 33.80
C ASP A 287 6.46 -5.98 34.44
N TRP A 288 5.67 -6.11 35.51
CA TRP A 288 5.23 -5.02 36.38
C TRP A 288 5.83 -5.21 37.77
N TYR A 289 6.35 -4.13 38.36
CA TYR A 289 6.90 -4.16 39.70
C TYR A 289 6.20 -3.17 40.63
N ALA A 290 6.21 -3.51 41.92
CA ALA A 290 5.78 -2.64 43.00
C ALA A 290 6.85 -2.69 44.11
N VAL A 291 7.31 -1.54 44.57
CA VAL A 291 8.19 -1.41 45.73
C VAL A 291 7.42 -0.66 46.80
N ILE A 292 7.42 -1.19 48.03
CA ILE A 292 6.87 -0.54 49.21
C ILE A 292 8.04 -0.22 50.11
N ASP A 293 8.26 1.05 50.42
CA ASP A 293 9.29 1.44 51.37
C ASP A 293 8.71 1.46 52.79
N GLU A 294 9.17 0.54 53.64
CA GLU A 294 8.71 0.38 55.02
C GLU A 294 9.58 1.15 56.05
N GLU A 295 10.63 1.85 55.60
CA GLU A 295 11.66 2.39 56.52
C GLU A 295 11.30 3.71 57.24
N ASN A 296 10.18 4.37 56.94
CA ASN A 296 9.80 5.62 57.62
C ASN A 296 8.61 5.41 58.58
N GLU A 297 8.90 5.36 59.90
CA GLU A 297 7.91 5.33 61.00
C GLU A 297 7.00 6.58 61.07
N ARG A 298 7.17 7.54 60.16
CA ARG A 298 6.31 8.72 59.98
C ARG A 298 6.33 9.16 58.52
N ASP A 299 5.57 8.48 57.67
CA ASP A 299 4.73 9.11 56.65
C ASP A 299 4.17 8.05 55.68
N TRP A 300 2.84 8.05 55.52
CA TRP A 300 2.09 7.69 54.32
C TRP A 300 2.83 6.83 53.27
N PHE A 301 2.58 5.52 53.29
CA PHE A 301 2.92 4.52 52.26
C PHE A 301 3.58 5.07 50.97
N ASP A 302 4.89 4.98 50.85
CA ASP A 302 5.59 5.27 49.58
C ASP A 302 5.57 4.00 48.72
N LEU A 303 4.49 3.86 47.95
CA LEU A 303 4.31 2.78 46.97
C LEU A 303 4.82 3.26 45.60
N GLU A 304 5.94 2.72 45.15
CA GLU A 304 6.42 2.92 43.77
C GLU A 304 5.92 1.78 42.87
N LEU A 305 5.07 2.12 41.89
CA LEU A 305 4.67 1.20 40.83
C LEU A 305 5.43 1.50 39.54
N GLY A 306 5.88 0.46 38.84
CA GLY A 306 6.57 0.60 37.57
C GLY A 306 6.47 -0.62 36.66
N ILE A 307 7.12 -0.50 35.52
CA ILE A 307 7.16 -1.52 34.46
C ILE A 307 8.61 -1.83 34.08
N ILE A 308 8.84 -3.03 33.56
CA ILE A 308 10.13 -3.44 33.00
C ILE A 308 10.02 -3.49 31.49
N VAL A 309 10.90 -2.78 30.79
CA VAL A 309 10.93 -2.70 29.33
C VAL A 309 12.39 -2.77 28.90
N ASN A 310 12.75 -3.69 27.99
CA ASN A 310 14.14 -3.96 27.59
C ASN A 310 15.07 -4.19 28.81
N GLY A 311 14.59 -4.84 29.86
CA GLY A 311 15.32 -5.03 31.12
C GLY A 311 15.49 -3.79 32.01
N GLU A 312 15.00 -2.60 31.61
CA GLU A 312 15.07 -1.37 32.41
C GLU A 312 13.79 -1.15 33.22
N ARG A 313 13.94 -0.74 34.49
CA ARG A 313 12.81 -0.40 35.39
C ARG A 313 12.38 1.04 35.18
N LEU A 314 11.13 1.25 34.78
CA LEU A 314 10.54 2.55 34.54
C LEU A 314 9.42 2.82 35.55
N SER A 315 9.51 3.94 36.28
CA SER A 315 8.43 4.40 37.15
C SER A 315 7.18 4.76 36.32
N LEU A 316 6.02 4.28 36.76
CA LEU A 316 4.77 4.48 36.02
C LEU A 316 4.21 5.90 36.21
N LEU A 317 4.55 6.58 37.30
CA LEU A 317 3.95 7.88 37.64
C LEU A 317 4.23 8.97 36.58
N PRO A 318 5.48 9.21 36.14
CA PRO A 318 5.75 10.18 35.06
C PRO A 318 5.05 9.82 33.75
N ILE A 319 4.94 8.52 33.46
CA ILE A 319 4.29 7.98 32.27
C ILE A 319 2.79 8.31 32.32
N LEU A 320 2.12 8.02 33.44
CA LEU A 320 0.70 8.32 33.65
C LEU A 320 0.40 9.82 33.59
N ILE A 321 1.26 10.67 34.16
CA ILE A 321 1.09 12.13 34.11
C ILE A 321 1.10 12.62 32.65
N ASN A 322 2.04 12.14 31.84
CA ASN A 322 2.11 12.50 30.42
C ASN A 322 0.90 11.94 29.64
N LEU A 323 0.46 10.73 29.99
CA LEU A 323 -0.68 10.07 29.40
C LEU A 323 -1.98 10.84 29.67
N ILE A 324 -2.25 11.22 30.92
CA ILE A 324 -3.44 12.00 31.31
C ILE A 324 -3.44 13.37 30.63
N ARG A 325 -2.27 13.99 30.47
CA ARG A 325 -2.14 15.29 29.78
C ARG A 325 -2.48 15.18 28.29
N SER A 326 -2.11 14.09 27.64
CA SER A 326 -2.40 13.83 26.23
C SER A 326 -3.80 13.26 25.98
N HIS A 327 -4.36 12.54 26.97
CA HIS A 327 -5.65 11.86 26.91
C HIS A 327 -6.49 12.19 28.17
N PRO A 328 -7.05 13.41 28.28
CA PRO A 328 -7.79 13.85 29.46
C PRO A 328 -9.01 12.98 29.80
N GLU A 329 -9.56 12.26 28.81
CA GLU A 329 -10.65 11.31 29.00
C GLU A 329 -10.33 10.14 29.93
N LEU A 330 -9.04 9.85 30.16
CA LEU A 330 -8.60 8.83 31.12
C LEU A 330 -8.91 9.20 32.58
N MET A 331 -9.17 10.48 32.86
CA MET A 331 -9.65 10.94 34.17
C MET A 331 -11.16 10.76 34.35
N SER A 332 -11.90 10.29 33.34
CA SER A 332 -13.32 9.98 33.48
C SER A 332 -13.51 8.50 33.86
N PRO A 333 -14.00 8.18 35.06
CA PRO A 333 -14.27 6.79 35.46
C PRO A 333 -15.22 6.08 34.49
N SER A 334 -16.19 6.82 33.94
CA SER A 334 -17.15 6.30 32.97
C SER A 334 -16.55 5.97 31.61
N ALA A 335 -15.51 6.70 31.18
CA ALA A 335 -14.82 6.46 29.92
C ALA A 335 -13.87 5.27 30.06
N VAL A 336 -13.14 5.21 31.17
CA VAL A 336 -12.22 4.13 31.50
C VAL A 336 -12.95 2.80 31.72
N ALA A 337 -14.11 2.81 32.41
CA ALA A 337 -14.89 1.60 32.65
C ALA A 337 -15.46 0.95 31.37
N LYS A 338 -15.65 1.71 30.29
CA LYS A 338 -16.13 1.19 29.00
C LYS A 338 -15.07 0.41 28.23
N ARG A 339 -13.78 0.56 28.59
CA ARG A 339 -12.68 -0.17 27.95
C ARG A 339 -12.62 -1.60 28.44
N GLY A 340 -12.27 -2.55 27.58
CA GLY A 340 -12.00 -3.93 28.00
C GLY A 340 -10.67 -4.02 28.76
N ASP A 341 -10.49 -5.02 29.62
CA ASP A 341 -9.23 -5.18 30.38
C ASP A 341 -8.05 -5.58 29.48
N GLU A 342 -8.32 -6.37 28.44
CA GLU A 342 -7.37 -6.77 27.40
C GLU A 342 -7.06 -5.64 26.40
N GLU A 343 -7.77 -4.52 26.47
CA GLU A 343 -7.50 -3.40 25.58
C GLU A 343 -6.15 -2.77 25.93
N GLN A 344 -5.32 -2.57 24.92
CA GLN A 344 -3.97 -2.04 25.05
C GLN A 344 -3.97 -0.56 24.69
N LEU A 345 -3.27 0.25 25.49
CA LEU A 345 -3.06 1.68 25.25
C LEU A 345 -1.62 1.92 24.83
N LEU A 346 -1.43 2.55 23.67
CA LEU A 346 -0.11 2.90 23.15
C LEU A 346 0.43 4.13 23.88
N VAL A 347 1.65 4.01 24.39
CA VAL A 347 2.34 5.09 25.08
C VAL A 347 3.71 5.29 24.46
N GLN A 348 3.99 6.51 24.03
CA GLN A 348 5.30 6.89 23.51
C GLN A 348 6.17 7.43 24.65
N LEU A 349 7.29 6.78 24.89
CA LEU A 349 8.30 7.12 25.87
C LEU A 349 9.43 7.88 25.16
N ASN A 350 9.34 9.21 25.16
CA ASN A 350 10.33 10.06 24.46
C ASN A 350 11.71 10.04 25.12
N HIS A 351 11.79 9.77 26.43
CA HIS A 351 13.04 9.54 27.16
C HIS A 351 12.97 8.15 27.80
N PHE A 352 13.44 7.15 27.08
CA PHE A 352 13.37 5.76 27.52
C PHE A 352 14.33 5.47 28.69
N THR A 353 15.50 6.12 28.73
CA THR A 353 16.53 5.92 29.75
C THR A 353 16.94 7.27 30.37
N GLN A 354 17.48 7.25 31.59
CA GLN A 354 18.09 8.45 32.20
C GLN A 354 19.29 9.00 31.39
N SER A 355 19.80 8.21 30.44
CA SER A 355 20.95 8.53 29.59
C SER A 355 20.57 8.97 28.16
N GLY A 356 19.28 9.13 27.85
CA GLY A 356 18.82 9.68 26.57
C GLY A 356 18.71 8.65 25.44
N GLY A 357 17.97 7.56 25.66
CA GLY A 357 17.62 6.58 24.61
C GLY A 357 16.63 7.10 23.55
N SER A 358 16.59 6.43 22.40
CA SER A 358 15.59 6.67 21.35
C SER A 358 14.17 6.55 21.89
N PRO A 359 13.18 7.26 21.30
CA PRO A 359 11.79 7.09 21.67
C PRO A 359 11.35 5.63 21.50
N VAL A 360 10.74 5.07 22.55
CA VAL A 360 10.18 3.71 22.52
C VAL A 360 8.67 3.79 22.67
N GLN A 361 7.94 2.97 21.93
CA GLN A 361 6.50 2.84 22.08
C GLN A 361 6.18 1.54 22.83
N ILE A 362 5.37 1.63 23.88
CA ILE A 362 4.92 0.49 24.67
C ILE A 362 3.40 0.36 24.62
N ALA A 363 2.90 -0.84 24.87
CA ALA A 363 1.47 -1.12 25.04
C ALA A 363 1.18 -1.45 26.51
N LEU A 364 0.26 -0.70 27.11
CA LEU A 364 -0.17 -0.91 28.50
C LEU A 364 -1.62 -1.42 28.55
N PRO A 365 -1.89 -2.57 29.20
CA PRO A 365 -3.24 -3.11 29.30
C PRO A 365 -4.11 -2.24 30.23
N TYR A 366 -5.31 -1.90 29.78
CA TYR A 366 -6.29 -1.17 30.57
C TYR A 366 -6.64 -1.90 31.87
N GLY A 367 -6.63 -3.24 31.89
CA GLY A 367 -6.87 -4.03 33.10
C GLY A 367 -5.88 -3.70 34.23
N ARG A 368 -4.62 -3.40 33.90
CA ARG A 368 -3.60 -2.99 34.89
C ARG A 368 -3.64 -1.49 35.20
N LEU A 369 -4.04 -0.66 34.23
CA LEU A 369 -4.13 0.78 34.41
C LEU A 369 -5.37 1.22 35.19
N LYS A 370 -6.50 0.53 35.03
CA LYS A 370 -7.79 0.86 35.65
C LYS A 370 -7.72 1.07 37.18
N PRO A 371 -7.12 0.16 37.97
CA PRO A 371 -6.98 0.36 39.41
C PRO A 371 -6.18 1.62 39.74
N VAL A 372 -5.10 1.87 39.00
CA VAL A 372 -4.20 3.02 39.23
C VAL A 372 -4.90 4.33 38.86
N LEU A 373 -5.61 4.38 37.73
CA LEU A 373 -6.39 5.54 37.31
C LEU A 373 -7.54 5.84 38.28
N ALA A 374 -8.18 4.80 38.82
CA ALA A 374 -9.24 4.96 39.82
C ALA A 374 -8.73 5.57 41.14
N THR A 375 -7.46 5.36 41.51
CA THR A 375 -6.86 6.00 42.70
C THR A 375 -6.47 7.47 42.50
N LEU A 376 -6.35 7.92 41.25
CA LEU A 376 -5.87 9.28 40.92
C LEU A 376 -7.00 10.29 40.65
N GLY A 377 -8.24 9.85 40.47
CA GLY A 377 -9.39 10.70 40.11
C GLY A 377 -10.61 10.51 40.99
#